data_AF-A0AAP2ZAN1-F1
#
_entry.id   AF-A0AAP2ZAN1-F1
#
_cell.length_a   1.000
_cell.length_b   1.000
_cell.length_c   1.000
_cell.angle_alpha   90.00
_cell.angle_beta   90.00
_cell.angle_gamma   90.00
#
_symmetry.space_group_name_H-M   'P 1'
#
loop_
_entity.id
_entity.type
_entity.pdbx_description
1 polymer ?
#
loop_
_entity_poly.entity_id
_entity_poly.type
_entity_poly.pdbx_seq_one_letter_code
_entity_poly.pdbx_strand_id
1 'polypeptide(L)'
;MKLALIGFGQAGGKVVDAFCAFEEMIDRSFIEASIAVNSATADLRGLEHVAQEDRVLIGQSRVKGHGVGADNDLGAQVTEMDLDEIQAAIDRVPVHDLDAFLIVAGLGGGTGSGGAPVLAKHLDRIYTEPVYGLGILPGMDEGGIYTLNAARSFRTFVREVDSLLVFDNDAWRRMGESVGDSYDRTNREIAERFGRLFAAGEVNEDDDVAESVVDSSEIINTLSGGIATVGYATEPLNTSGGGLLSRVTGDSPSTPDETTSTNRMTSLIRKATLGRLTLPCDVSSAERGLVVATGPSESLSRKGIERGRTWLEEETASMEIRGGDYPIPDAGEVGSIVLLSGVTDIDRVEQLQGVAVEAQETTADVQQRSDEQFDSLLDTGGELNALF
;
A
#
# COMPACT_ATOMS: atom_id res chain seq x y z
N MET A 1 -15.41 1.20 -2.51
CA MET A 1 -14.81 0.28 -1.54
C MET A 1 -14.66 0.93 -0.19
N LYS A 2 -15.52 0.58 0.76
CA LYS A 2 -15.46 1.00 2.16
C LYS A 2 -14.41 0.20 2.91
N LEU A 3 -13.48 0.89 3.57
CA LEU A 3 -12.34 0.27 4.24
C LEU A 3 -12.27 0.64 5.73
N ALA A 4 -11.86 -0.32 6.54
CA ALA A 4 -11.26 -0.05 7.84
C ALA A 4 -9.74 0.01 7.67
N LEU A 5 -9.18 1.22 7.79
CA LEU A 5 -7.75 1.46 7.70
C LEU A 5 -7.08 1.29 9.06
N ILE A 6 -6.06 0.44 9.14
CA ILE A 6 -5.31 0.21 10.37
C ILE A 6 -3.83 0.49 10.14
N GLY A 7 -3.36 1.64 10.62
CA GLY A 7 -1.98 2.07 10.51
C GLY A 7 -1.13 1.49 11.64
N PHE A 8 -0.19 0.60 11.31
CA PHE A 8 0.66 -0.08 12.29
C PHE A 8 2.08 0.50 12.33
N GLY A 9 2.50 0.97 13.51
CA GLY A 9 3.76 1.67 13.72
C GLY A 9 3.75 3.10 13.15
N GLN A 10 4.91 3.77 13.22
CA GLN A 10 5.02 5.19 12.82
C GLN A 10 4.66 5.43 11.35
N ALA A 11 5.26 4.67 10.43
CA ALA A 11 5.00 4.83 9.00
C ALA A 11 3.55 4.50 8.65
N GLY A 12 3.01 3.39 9.18
CA GLY A 12 1.62 2.99 8.97
C GLY A 12 0.64 4.06 9.46
N GLY A 13 0.83 4.55 10.68
CA GLY A 13 0.02 5.63 11.24
C GLY A 13 0.03 6.89 10.40
N LYS A 14 1.20 7.37 9.97
CA LYS A 14 1.32 8.57 9.10
C LYS A 14 0.68 8.39 7.73
N VAL A 15 0.72 7.19 7.16
CA VAL A 15 0.09 6.92 5.86
C VAL A 15 -1.43 6.88 6.00
N VAL A 16 -1.97 6.26 7.06
CA VAL A 16 -3.41 6.32 7.35
C VAL A 16 -3.87 7.75 7.62
N ASP A 17 -3.06 8.56 8.31
CA ASP A 17 -3.32 9.98 8.49
C ASP A 17 -3.39 10.72 7.14
N ALA A 18 -2.49 10.41 6.21
CA ALA A 18 -2.50 10.96 4.86
C ALA A 18 -3.71 10.48 4.03
N PHE A 19 -4.19 9.24 4.24
CA PHE A 19 -5.45 8.78 3.64
C PHE A 19 -6.65 9.59 4.13
N CYS A 20 -6.74 9.86 5.44
CA CYS A 20 -7.80 10.69 6.00
C CYS A 20 -7.77 12.10 5.41
N ALA A 21 -6.59 12.73 5.36
CA ALA A 21 -6.41 14.04 4.73
C ALA A 21 -6.78 14.03 3.23
N PHE A 22 -6.47 12.95 2.52
CA PHE A 22 -6.82 12.80 1.12
C PHE A 22 -8.34 12.64 0.91
N GLU A 23 -9.00 11.85 1.75
CA GLU A 23 -10.46 11.67 1.73
C GLU A 23 -11.19 13.02 1.91
N GLU A 24 -10.79 13.80 2.92
CA GLU A 24 -11.32 15.15 3.16
C GLU A 24 -11.16 16.07 1.93
N MET A 25 -10.07 15.91 1.18
CA MET A 25 -9.79 16.72 -0.01
C MET A 25 -10.66 16.36 -1.21
N ILE A 26 -11.00 15.08 -1.40
CA ILE A 26 -11.74 14.61 -2.57
C ILE A 26 -13.26 14.60 -2.38
N ASP A 27 -13.76 14.90 -1.18
CA ASP A 27 -15.19 14.91 -0.84
C ASP A 27 -15.91 13.61 -1.22
N ARG A 28 -15.22 12.48 -1.00
CA ARG A 28 -15.70 11.12 -1.29
C ARG A 28 -15.31 10.23 -0.13
N SER A 29 -16.25 9.46 0.40
CA SER A 29 -16.01 8.60 1.56
C SER A 29 -15.67 7.18 1.13
N PHE A 30 -14.47 6.71 1.44
CA PHE A 30 -14.04 5.32 1.27
C PHE A 30 -13.42 4.75 2.56
N ILE A 31 -13.23 5.57 3.59
CA ILE A 31 -12.75 5.22 4.92
C ILE A 31 -13.96 5.17 5.85
N GLU A 32 -14.33 3.97 6.29
CA GLU A 32 -15.38 3.78 7.29
C GLU A 32 -14.81 3.91 8.70
N ALA A 33 -13.56 3.50 8.88
CA ALA A 33 -12.82 3.70 10.13
C ALA A 33 -11.32 3.85 9.87
N SER A 34 -10.66 4.66 10.70
CA SER A 34 -9.21 4.79 10.72
C SER A 34 -8.67 4.58 12.14
N ILE A 35 -7.79 3.61 12.30
CA ILE A 35 -7.17 3.24 13.58
C ILE A 35 -5.65 3.33 13.43
N ALA A 36 -4.97 3.91 14.41
CA ALA A 36 -3.51 3.94 14.46
C ALA A 36 -3.00 3.17 15.67
N VAL A 37 -2.23 2.12 15.43
CA VAL A 37 -1.63 1.26 16.47
C VAL A 37 -0.13 1.50 16.52
N ASN A 38 0.42 1.85 17.68
CA ASN A 38 1.87 1.98 17.85
C ASN A 38 2.31 1.69 19.28
N SER A 39 3.61 1.44 19.48
CA SER A 39 4.24 1.28 20.79
C SER A 39 5.00 2.52 21.27
N ALA A 40 5.00 3.58 20.46
CA ALA A 40 5.59 4.88 20.76
C ALA A 40 4.52 5.96 20.91
N THR A 41 4.40 6.52 22.11
CA THR A 41 3.37 7.53 22.44
C THR A 41 3.56 8.84 21.66
N ALA A 42 4.81 9.23 21.40
CA ALA A 42 5.11 10.47 20.68
C ALA A 42 4.61 10.43 19.24
N ASP A 43 4.73 9.28 18.58
CA ASP A 43 4.28 9.10 17.19
C ASP A 43 2.75 9.21 17.09
N LEU A 44 2.01 8.54 17.99
CA LEU A 44 0.54 8.63 18.01
C LEU A 44 0.07 10.06 18.24
N ARG A 45 0.73 10.82 19.13
CA ARG A 45 0.39 12.23 19.37
C ARG A 45 0.66 13.13 18.16
N GLY A 46 1.57 12.73 17.27
CA GLY A 46 1.93 13.48 16.08
C GLY A 46 0.96 13.34 14.91
N LEU A 47 -0.04 12.44 14.98
CA LEU A 47 -1.07 12.30 13.95
C LEU A 47 -2.05 13.48 14.01
N GLU A 48 -2.50 13.96 12.86
CA GLU A 48 -3.33 15.16 12.73
C GLU A 48 -4.80 14.83 12.45
N HIS A 49 -5.08 13.80 11.65
CA HIS A 49 -6.41 13.47 11.13
C HIS A 49 -7.04 12.22 11.77
N VAL A 50 -6.25 11.22 12.17
CA VAL A 50 -6.79 10.04 12.89
C VAL A 50 -7.30 10.48 14.27
N ALA A 51 -8.55 10.16 14.63
CA ALA A 51 -9.15 10.58 15.90
C ALA A 51 -8.39 10.07 17.13
N GLN A 52 -8.39 10.83 18.23
CA GLN A 52 -7.57 10.49 19.40
C GLN A 52 -8.00 9.17 20.06
N GLU A 53 -9.30 8.91 20.08
CA GLU A 53 -9.92 7.67 20.56
C GLU A 53 -9.55 6.43 19.73
N ASP A 54 -9.08 6.62 18.50
CA ASP A 54 -8.69 5.54 17.58
C ASP A 54 -7.16 5.36 17.48
N ARG A 55 -6.43 6.04 18.36
CA ARG A 55 -4.98 5.88 18.53
C ARG A 55 -4.69 4.90 19.66
N VAL A 56 -4.37 3.66 19.31
CA VAL A 56 -4.13 2.56 20.24
C VAL A 56 -2.63 2.48 20.56
N LEU A 57 -2.31 2.66 21.85
CA LEU A 57 -0.96 2.43 22.37
C LEU A 57 -0.84 0.99 22.85
N ILE A 58 0.19 0.28 22.38
CA ILE A 58 0.53 -1.10 22.78
C ILE A 58 1.95 -1.20 23.37
N GLY A 59 2.25 -2.30 24.04
CA GLY A 59 3.55 -2.62 24.60
C GLY A 59 3.94 -1.80 25.82
N GLN A 60 2.99 -1.14 26.51
CA GLN A 60 3.25 -0.28 27.67
C GLN A 60 4.01 -1.04 28.77
N SER A 61 3.68 -2.32 28.96
CA SER A 61 4.31 -3.22 29.93
C SER A 61 5.78 -3.52 29.63
N ARG A 62 6.20 -3.42 28.36
CA ARG A 62 7.56 -3.74 27.90
C ARG A 62 8.42 -2.51 27.60
N VAL A 63 7.87 -1.55 26.84
CA VAL A 63 8.63 -0.40 26.30
C VAL A 63 8.17 0.95 26.85
N LYS A 64 7.14 0.96 27.71
CA LYS A 64 6.67 2.17 28.42
C LYS A 64 6.35 3.34 27.49
N GLY A 65 5.88 3.06 26.27
CA GLY A 65 5.53 4.08 25.27
C GLY A 65 6.70 4.71 24.51
N HIS A 66 7.89 4.10 24.51
CA HIS A 66 9.07 4.59 23.78
C HIS A 66 9.32 3.89 22.44
N GLY A 67 8.48 2.94 22.08
CA GLY A 67 8.67 2.11 20.89
C GLY A 67 9.61 0.93 21.11
N VAL A 68 9.56 -0.04 20.19
CA VAL A 68 10.46 -1.22 20.15
C VAL A 68 11.72 -0.97 19.32
N GLY A 69 11.88 0.24 18.75
CA GLY A 69 12.95 0.55 17.80
C GLY A 69 12.83 -0.30 16.52
N ALA A 70 13.96 -0.84 16.06
CA ALA A 70 14.03 -1.76 14.91
C ALA A 70 13.99 -3.25 15.34
N ASP A 71 13.56 -3.55 16.55
CA ASP A 71 13.38 -4.94 17.02
C ASP A 71 12.03 -5.49 16.52
N ASN A 72 12.07 -6.22 15.41
CA ASN A 72 10.90 -6.84 14.79
C ASN A 72 10.26 -7.90 15.70
N ASP A 73 11.08 -8.76 16.33
CA ASP A 73 10.59 -9.85 17.18
C ASP A 73 9.91 -9.31 18.44
N LEU A 74 10.47 -8.26 19.05
CA LEU A 74 9.82 -7.55 20.14
C LEU A 74 8.52 -6.87 19.68
N GLY A 75 8.49 -6.31 18.47
CA GLY A 75 7.29 -5.73 17.84
C GLY A 75 6.15 -6.73 17.72
N ALA A 76 6.44 -7.95 17.26
CA ALA A 76 5.48 -9.04 17.21
C ALA A 76 4.99 -9.43 18.63
N GLN A 77 5.92 -9.64 19.58
CA GLN A 77 5.58 -10.03 20.96
C GLN A 77 4.67 -9.02 21.66
N VAL A 78 4.97 -7.71 21.55
CA VAL A 78 4.12 -6.68 22.20
C VAL A 78 2.75 -6.58 21.55
N THR A 79 2.66 -6.87 20.26
CA THR A 79 1.38 -6.93 19.55
C THR A 79 0.57 -8.12 20.04
N GLU A 80 1.16 -9.31 20.10
CA GLU A 80 0.48 -10.53 20.59
C GLU A 80 -0.04 -10.40 22.03
N MET A 81 0.72 -9.74 22.91
CA MET A 81 0.31 -9.54 24.31
C MET A 81 -0.86 -8.57 24.45
N ASP A 82 -0.91 -7.55 23.58
CA ASP A 82 -1.87 -6.45 23.66
C ASP A 82 -2.86 -6.48 22.48
N LEU A 83 -3.14 -7.68 21.94
CA LEU A 83 -4.09 -7.88 20.84
C LEU A 83 -5.52 -7.50 21.25
N ASP A 84 -5.88 -7.70 22.52
CA ASP A 84 -7.20 -7.37 23.04
C ASP A 84 -7.47 -5.85 23.01
N GLU A 85 -6.44 -5.02 23.26
CA GLU A 85 -6.54 -3.56 23.13
C GLU A 85 -6.79 -3.12 21.70
N ILE A 86 -6.13 -3.77 20.73
CA ILE A 86 -6.35 -3.51 19.30
C ILE A 86 -7.77 -3.97 18.91
N GLN A 87 -8.18 -5.16 19.35
CA GLN A 87 -9.51 -5.70 19.07
C GLN A 87 -10.61 -4.80 19.62
N ALA A 88 -10.45 -4.25 20.83
CA ALA A 88 -11.42 -3.32 21.42
C ALA A 88 -11.61 -2.04 20.59
N ALA A 89 -10.57 -1.58 19.89
CA ALA A 89 -10.71 -0.47 18.94
C ALA A 89 -11.48 -0.90 17.68
N ILE A 90 -11.18 -2.09 17.16
CA ILE A 90 -11.85 -2.66 15.98
C ILE A 90 -13.32 -2.98 16.24
N ASP A 91 -13.69 -3.40 17.46
CA ASP A 91 -15.07 -3.69 17.84
C ASP A 91 -15.99 -2.45 17.79
N ARG A 92 -15.42 -1.24 17.72
CA ARG A 92 -16.18 0.01 17.53
C ARG A 92 -16.49 0.29 16.06
N VAL A 93 -15.86 -0.41 15.13
CA VAL A 93 -16.04 -0.25 13.69
C VAL A 93 -17.33 -0.94 13.25
N PRO A 94 -18.18 -0.32 12.40
CA PRO A 94 -19.36 -0.96 11.85
C PRO A 94 -18.97 -1.98 10.78
N VAL A 95 -18.45 -3.15 11.17
CA VAL A 95 -17.87 -4.15 10.25
C VAL A 95 -18.83 -4.56 9.13
N HIS A 96 -20.14 -4.60 9.39
CA HIS A 96 -21.17 -4.91 8.37
C HIS A 96 -21.23 -3.94 7.17
N ASP A 97 -20.64 -2.76 7.28
CA ASP A 97 -20.58 -1.75 6.21
C ASP A 97 -19.20 -1.76 5.51
N LEU A 98 -18.29 -2.67 5.90
CA LEU A 98 -16.95 -2.77 5.32
C LEU A 98 -16.92 -3.70 4.12
N ASP A 99 -16.21 -3.28 3.08
CA ASP A 99 -15.81 -4.16 1.98
C ASP A 99 -14.50 -4.93 2.31
N ALA A 100 -13.60 -4.34 3.10
CA ALA A 100 -12.36 -4.97 3.54
C ALA A 100 -11.65 -4.23 4.69
N PHE A 101 -10.69 -4.92 5.31
CA PHE A 101 -9.67 -4.32 6.17
C PHE A 101 -8.40 -4.02 5.35
N LEU A 102 -7.75 -2.88 5.63
CA LEU A 102 -6.44 -2.54 5.07
C LEU A 102 -5.44 -2.23 6.18
N ILE A 103 -4.50 -3.15 6.41
CA ILE A 103 -3.42 -2.97 7.39
C ILE A 103 -2.22 -2.32 6.70
N VAL A 104 -1.87 -1.11 7.12
CA VAL A 104 -0.80 -0.30 6.54
C VAL A 104 0.43 -0.32 7.45
N ALA A 105 1.60 -0.72 6.94
CA ALA A 105 2.80 -0.80 7.77
C ALA A 105 4.11 -0.57 7.01
N GLY A 106 5.06 0.07 7.69
CA GLY A 106 6.46 0.10 7.26
C GLY A 106 7.15 -1.21 7.62
N LEU A 107 7.67 -1.91 6.60
CA LEU A 107 8.22 -3.26 6.79
C LEU A 107 9.65 -3.24 7.36
N GLY A 108 10.36 -2.11 7.28
CA GLY A 108 11.72 -1.99 7.80
C GLY A 108 11.82 -1.74 9.32
N GLY A 109 10.76 -1.25 9.97
CA GLY A 109 10.78 -0.89 11.39
C GLY A 109 10.72 -2.10 12.34
N GLY A 110 10.42 -1.86 13.62
CA GLY A 110 10.13 -2.92 14.59
C GLY A 110 8.62 -3.13 14.79
N THR A 111 7.90 -2.10 15.25
CA THR A 111 6.46 -2.19 15.58
C THR A 111 5.59 -2.60 14.39
N GLY A 112 5.65 -1.85 13.28
CA GLY A 112 4.86 -2.15 12.08
C GLY A 112 5.25 -3.48 11.44
N SER A 113 6.56 -3.67 11.27
CA SER A 113 7.17 -4.86 10.67
C SER A 113 6.79 -6.16 11.39
N GLY A 114 6.81 -6.17 12.72
CA GLY A 114 6.48 -7.35 13.53
C GLY A 114 4.99 -7.49 13.83
N GLY A 115 4.29 -6.38 14.06
CA GLY A 115 2.89 -6.39 14.50
C GLY A 115 1.86 -6.50 13.38
N ALA A 116 2.11 -5.95 12.19
CA ALA A 116 1.15 -5.99 11.10
C ALA A 116 0.79 -7.43 10.64
N PRO A 117 1.75 -8.36 10.48
CA PRO A 117 1.41 -9.75 10.16
C PRO A 117 0.65 -10.47 11.28
N VAL A 118 0.94 -10.14 12.55
CA VAL A 118 0.23 -10.69 13.72
C VAL A 118 -1.24 -10.26 13.68
N LEU A 119 -1.49 -8.96 13.43
CA LEU A 119 -2.84 -8.44 13.30
C LEU A 119 -3.57 -9.02 12.10
N ALA A 120 -2.91 -9.13 10.94
CA ALA A 120 -3.51 -9.69 9.73
C ALA A 120 -4.06 -11.10 9.95
N LYS A 121 -3.21 -11.96 10.53
CA LYS A 121 -3.58 -13.33 10.95
C LYS A 121 -4.75 -13.34 11.93
N HIS A 122 -4.80 -12.38 12.84
CA HIS A 122 -5.86 -12.29 13.84
C HIS A 122 -7.19 -11.90 13.20
N LEU A 123 -7.20 -10.92 12.30
CA LEU A 123 -8.41 -10.48 11.60
C LEU A 123 -8.97 -11.55 10.67
N ASP A 124 -8.11 -12.22 9.89
CA ASP A 124 -8.49 -13.32 8.98
C ASP A 124 -9.19 -14.49 9.72
N ARG A 125 -8.92 -14.66 11.01
CA ARG A 125 -9.57 -15.70 11.84
C ARG A 125 -10.95 -15.32 12.36
N ILE A 126 -11.24 -14.03 12.47
CA ILE A 126 -12.41 -13.50 13.18
C ILE A 126 -13.44 -12.95 12.21
N TYR A 127 -12.97 -12.33 11.13
CA TYR A 127 -13.77 -11.63 10.14
C TYR A 127 -13.83 -12.40 8.83
N THR A 128 -14.88 -12.16 8.04
CA THR A 128 -15.06 -12.79 6.73
C THR A 128 -14.68 -11.89 5.58
N GLU A 129 -14.65 -10.58 5.84
CA GLU A 129 -14.23 -9.54 4.92
C GLU A 129 -12.74 -9.70 4.61
N PRO A 130 -12.31 -9.48 3.36
CA PRO A 130 -10.90 -9.57 2.98
C PRO A 130 -10.00 -8.70 3.86
N VAL A 131 -8.81 -9.21 4.17
CA VAL A 131 -7.76 -8.50 4.90
C VAL A 131 -6.59 -8.25 3.96
N TYR A 132 -6.43 -7.00 3.53
CA TYR A 132 -5.32 -6.58 2.70
C TYR A 132 -4.18 -5.98 3.53
N GLY A 133 -2.96 -6.13 3.02
CA GLY A 133 -1.80 -5.40 3.53
C GLY A 133 -1.39 -4.28 2.58
N LEU A 134 -0.95 -3.14 3.11
CA LEU A 134 -0.15 -2.15 2.41
C LEU A 134 1.24 -2.08 3.05
N GLY A 135 2.19 -2.77 2.44
CA GLY A 135 3.57 -2.87 2.89
C GLY A 135 4.47 -1.80 2.27
N ILE A 136 5.12 -1.00 3.10
CA ILE A 136 6.05 0.04 2.67
C ILE A 136 7.48 -0.47 2.85
N LEU A 137 8.20 -0.68 1.75
CA LEU A 137 9.59 -1.12 1.76
C LEU A 137 10.52 0.06 2.10
N PRO A 138 11.59 -0.17 2.88
CA PRO A 138 12.55 0.88 3.21
C PRO A 138 13.41 1.25 1.99
N GLY A 139 13.98 2.45 2.01
CA GLY A 139 15.04 2.84 1.08
C GLY A 139 16.29 1.97 1.26
N MET A 140 17.05 1.74 0.19
CA MET A 140 18.29 0.94 0.26
C MET A 140 19.38 1.60 1.13
N ASP A 141 19.30 2.90 1.35
CA ASP A 141 20.24 3.72 2.12
C ASP A 141 19.88 3.83 3.62
N GLU A 142 18.72 3.31 4.05
CA GLU A 142 18.31 3.37 5.45
C GLU A 142 19.18 2.49 6.37
N GLY A 143 19.79 1.43 5.84
CA GLY A 143 20.74 0.56 6.54
C GLY A 143 20.30 -0.90 6.62
N GLY A 144 21.27 -1.79 6.83
CA GLY A 144 21.07 -3.25 6.69
C GLY A 144 20.03 -3.86 7.64
N ILE A 145 19.86 -3.30 8.85
CA ILE A 145 18.84 -3.79 9.81
C ILE A 145 17.42 -3.59 9.28
N TYR A 146 17.13 -2.46 8.62
CA TYR A 146 15.82 -2.17 8.07
C TYR A 146 15.51 -3.06 6.86
N THR A 147 16.51 -3.31 6.00
CA THR A 147 16.36 -4.24 4.88
C THR A 147 16.11 -5.67 5.38
N LEU A 148 16.81 -6.12 6.42
CA LEU A 148 16.60 -7.44 7.01
C LEU A 148 15.20 -7.57 7.64
N ASN A 149 14.75 -6.56 8.38
CA ASN A 149 13.40 -6.51 8.93
C ASN A 149 12.35 -6.56 7.81
N ALA A 150 12.54 -5.78 6.75
CA ALA A 150 11.66 -5.77 5.61
C ALA A 150 11.57 -7.15 4.96
N ALA A 151 12.69 -7.83 4.76
CA ALA A 151 12.70 -9.17 4.19
C ALA A 151 11.94 -10.21 5.06
N ARG A 152 12.14 -10.16 6.39
CA ARG A 152 11.45 -11.05 7.34
C ARG A 152 9.95 -10.77 7.40
N SER A 153 9.59 -9.50 7.52
CA SER A 153 8.21 -9.04 7.59
C SER A 153 7.47 -9.31 6.30
N PHE A 154 8.03 -8.94 5.15
CA PHE A 154 7.44 -9.17 3.83
C PHE A 154 7.06 -10.64 3.62
N ARG A 155 8.00 -11.57 3.91
CA ARG A 155 7.77 -13.01 3.79
C ARG A 155 6.61 -13.52 4.65
N THR A 156 6.41 -12.92 5.80
CA THR A 156 5.33 -13.31 6.73
C THR A 156 4.04 -12.63 6.32
N PHE A 157 4.06 -11.32 6.10
CA PHE A 157 2.88 -10.51 5.84
C PHE A 157 2.15 -10.97 4.58
N VAL A 158 2.87 -11.22 3.47
CA VAL A 158 2.27 -11.70 2.20
C VAL A 158 1.51 -13.03 2.33
N ARG A 159 1.74 -13.80 3.40
CA ARG A 159 1.06 -15.08 3.66
C ARG A 159 -0.15 -14.96 4.59
N GLU A 160 -0.27 -13.84 5.29
CA GLU A 160 -1.28 -13.62 6.32
C GLU A 160 -2.33 -12.59 5.86
N VAL A 161 -2.24 -12.11 4.61
CA VAL A 161 -3.22 -11.22 3.95
C VAL A 161 -3.72 -11.85 2.66
N ASP A 162 -4.92 -11.48 2.23
CA ASP A 162 -5.49 -11.89 0.94
C ASP A 162 -4.70 -11.31 -0.24
N SER A 163 -4.14 -10.11 -0.09
CA SER A 163 -3.24 -9.48 -1.06
C SER A 163 -2.38 -8.44 -0.35
N LEU A 164 -1.10 -8.38 -0.73
CA LEU A 164 -0.16 -7.39 -0.24
C LEU A 164 0.10 -6.34 -1.33
N LEU A 165 -0.54 -5.18 -1.18
CA LEU A 165 -0.20 -3.97 -1.91
C LEU A 165 1.16 -3.48 -1.41
N VAL A 166 2.04 -3.09 -2.33
CA VAL A 166 3.40 -2.69 -1.97
C VAL A 166 3.75 -1.32 -2.53
N PHE A 167 4.43 -0.54 -1.68
CA PHE A 167 5.08 0.70 -2.06
C PHE A 167 6.57 0.65 -1.71
N ASP A 168 7.44 0.91 -2.69
CA ASP A 168 8.89 0.91 -2.49
C ASP A 168 9.44 2.33 -2.34
N ASN A 169 9.84 2.71 -1.12
CA ASN A 169 10.41 4.04 -0.88
C ASN A 169 11.65 4.31 -1.73
N ASP A 170 12.43 3.28 -2.08
CA ASP A 170 13.64 3.46 -2.89
C ASP A 170 13.30 3.94 -4.30
N ALA A 171 12.29 3.33 -4.93
CA ALA A 171 11.79 3.69 -6.26
C ALA A 171 11.19 5.11 -6.32
N TRP A 172 10.76 5.64 -5.17
CA TRP A 172 10.12 6.95 -5.05
C TRP A 172 11.02 8.03 -4.45
N ARG A 173 12.30 7.73 -4.20
CA ARG A 173 13.30 8.69 -3.71
C ARG A 173 13.53 9.81 -4.73
N ARG A 174 13.78 11.02 -4.23
CA ARG A 174 14.23 12.18 -5.01
C ARG A 174 15.51 12.73 -4.40
N MET A 175 16.47 13.05 -5.26
CA MET A 175 17.76 13.60 -4.83
C MET A 175 17.58 15.03 -4.30
N GLY A 176 18.15 15.32 -3.13
CA GLY A 176 18.16 16.67 -2.56
C GLY A 176 16.96 17.06 -1.70
N GLU A 177 16.01 16.14 -1.46
CA GLU A 177 14.94 16.31 -0.46
C GLU A 177 15.44 15.92 0.94
N SER A 178 14.90 16.54 1.99
CA SER A 178 15.12 16.04 3.35
C SER A 178 14.36 14.73 3.57
N VAL A 179 14.78 13.93 4.55
CA VAL A 179 14.11 12.66 4.88
C VAL A 179 12.63 12.90 5.25
N GLY A 180 12.34 13.95 6.03
CA GLY A 180 10.98 14.32 6.40
C GLY A 180 10.12 14.67 5.19
N ASP A 181 10.59 15.59 4.34
CA ASP A 181 9.86 16.01 3.14
C ASP A 181 9.63 14.83 2.17
N SER A 182 10.61 13.92 2.08
CA SER A 182 10.50 12.72 1.27
C SER A 182 9.38 11.80 1.76
N TYR A 183 9.28 11.59 3.08
CA TYR A 183 8.19 10.80 3.68
C TYR A 183 6.83 11.48 3.50
N ASP A 184 6.72 12.79 3.77
CA ASP A 184 5.46 13.50 3.62
C ASP A 184 4.97 13.51 2.16
N ARG A 185 5.90 13.57 1.21
CA ARG A 185 5.58 13.43 -0.22
C ARG A 185 5.16 12.00 -0.55
N THR A 186 5.92 10.98 -0.15
CA THR A 186 5.60 9.59 -0.48
C THR A 186 4.29 9.15 0.15
N ASN A 187 3.98 9.56 1.38
CA ASN A 187 2.69 9.32 2.02
C ASN A 187 1.53 9.92 1.21
N ARG A 188 1.69 11.13 0.65
CA ARG A 188 0.69 11.72 -0.26
C ARG A 188 0.56 10.95 -1.57
N GLU A 189 1.67 10.49 -2.16
CA GLU A 189 1.65 9.70 -3.40
C GLU A 189 0.99 8.32 -3.19
N ILE A 190 1.14 7.73 -2.00
CA ILE A 190 0.43 6.51 -1.55
C ILE A 190 -1.06 6.81 -1.42
N ALA A 191 -1.42 7.78 -0.58
CA ALA A 191 -2.81 8.13 -0.32
C ALA A 191 -3.57 8.50 -1.60
N GLU A 192 -2.94 9.24 -2.51
CA GLU A 192 -3.56 9.60 -3.78
C GLU A 192 -3.83 8.39 -4.67
N ARG A 193 -2.86 7.47 -4.85
CA ARG A 193 -3.02 6.32 -5.76
C ARG A 193 -4.04 5.32 -5.24
N PHE A 194 -3.81 4.87 -4.01
CA PHE A 194 -4.68 3.87 -3.41
C PHE A 194 -6.03 4.47 -3.00
N GLY A 195 -6.05 5.72 -2.52
CA GLY A 195 -7.29 6.39 -2.14
C GLY A 195 -8.21 6.60 -3.34
N ARG A 196 -7.68 7.03 -4.50
CA ARG A 196 -8.48 7.10 -5.73
C ARG A 196 -8.95 5.73 -6.20
N LEU A 197 -8.12 4.69 -6.08
CA LEU A 197 -8.50 3.32 -6.42
C LEU A 197 -9.68 2.85 -5.56
N PHE A 198 -9.64 3.06 -4.25
CA PHE A 198 -10.69 2.60 -3.33
C PHE A 198 -11.95 3.45 -3.40
N ALA A 199 -11.80 4.77 -3.55
CA ALA A 199 -12.90 5.69 -3.81
C ALA A 199 -13.62 5.36 -5.13
N ALA A 200 -12.90 4.85 -6.14
CA ALA A 200 -13.51 4.46 -7.39
C ALA A 200 -14.50 3.30 -7.25
N GLY A 201 -14.34 2.43 -6.25
CA GLY A 201 -15.29 1.34 -6.00
C GLY A 201 -16.54 1.78 -5.23
N GLU A 202 -16.66 3.04 -4.81
CA GLU A 202 -17.86 3.57 -4.15
C GLU A 202 -18.84 4.07 -5.22
N VAL A 203 -19.98 3.40 -5.34
CA VAL A 203 -21.07 3.85 -6.21
C VAL A 203 -22.11 4.55 -5.33
N ASN A 204 -22.37 5.85 -5.54
CA ASN A 204 -23.45 6.52 -4.82
C ASN A 204 -24.80 6.16 -5.46
N GLU A 205 -25.88 6.10 -4.66
CA GLU A 205 -27.24 5.79 -5.15
C GLU A 205 -27.76 6.80 -6.20
N ASP A 206 -27.17 8.00 -6.25
CA ASP A 206 -27.50 9.07 -7.22
C ASP A 206 -26.60 9.06 -8.48
N ASP A 207 -25.55 8.24 -8.52
CA ASP A 207 -24.72 8.09 -9.71
C ASP A 207 -25.49 7.21 -10.70
N ASP A 208 -25.92 7.79 -11.84
CA ASP A 208 -26.57 7.07 -12.94
C ASP A 208 -25.84 5.74 -13.17
N VAL A 209 -26.51 4.62 -12.89
CA VAL A 209 -25.96 3.27 -12.97
C VAL A 209 -25.58 2.97 -14.42
N ALA A 210 -24.41 3.42 -14.82
CA ALA A 210 -23.79 3.07 -16.07
C ALA A 210 -23.29 1.62 -15.93
N GLU A 211 -23.53 0.80 -16.95
CA GLU A 211 -23.14 -0.62 -16.99
C GLU A 211 -21.60 -0.88 -16.85
N SER A 212 -20.76 0.13 -16.64
CA SER A 212 -19.30 0.05 -16.74
C SER A 212 -18.55 0.84 -15.64
N VAL A 213 -19.22 1.19 -14.53
CA VAL A 213 -18.58 1.83 -13.37
C VAL A 213 -17.83 0.77 -12.56
N VAL A 214 -16.64 1.10 -12.08
CA VAL A 214 -15.88 0.23 -11.18
C VAL A 214 -16.60 0.10 -9.85
N ASP A 215 -16.79 -1.10 -9.35
CA ASP A 215 -17.34 -1.37 -8.02
C ASP A 215 -16.30 -2.02 -7.11
N SER A 216 -16.63 -2.14 -5.81
CA SER A 216 -15.78 -2.85 -4.83
C SER A 216 -15.51 -4.30 -5.25
N SER A 217 -16.44 -4.97 -5.92
CA SER A 217 -16.28 -6.36 -6.35
C SER A 217 -15.21 -6.50 -7.43
N GLU A 218 -15.07 -5.55 -8.35
CA GLU A 218 -13.99 -5.57 -9.34
C GLU A 218 -12.61 -5.44 -8.70
N ILE A 219 -12.49 -4.60 -7.66
CA ILE A 219 -11.25 -4.44 -6.89
C ILE A 219 -10.95 -5.73 -6.11
N ILE A 220 -11.92 -6.26 -5.35
CA ILE A 220 -11.77 -7.49 -4.57
C ILE A 220 -11.38 -8.67 -5.46
N ASN A 221 -12.07 -8.86 -6.58
CA ASN A 221 -11.78 -9.94 -7.53
C ASN A 221 -10.43 -9.78 -8.25
N THR A 222 -9.85 -8.59 -8.23
CA THR A 222 -8.49 -8.35 -8.74
C THR A 222 -7.44 -8.60 -7.65
N LEU A 223 -7.73 -8.25 -6.40
CA LEU A 223 -6.87 -8.45 -5.22
C LEU A 223 -6.98 -9.85 -4.60
N SER A 224 -7.04 -10.91 -5.41
CA SER A 224 -7.21 -12.28 -4.91
C SER A 224 -5.89 -13.06 -4.86
N GLY A 225 -4.93 -12.60 -4.05
CA GLY A 225 -3.66 -13.31 -3.80
C GLY A 225 -2.41 -12.54 -4.22
N GLY A 226 -1.33 -12.79 -3.46
CA GLY A 226 0.03 -12.43 -3.86
C GLY A 226 0.37 -10.95 -3.65
N ILE A 227 1.21 -10.43 -4.53
CA ILE A 227 1.75 -9.07 -4.46
C ILE A 227 1.00 -8.21 -5.47
N ALA A 228 0.64 -7.00 -5.07
CA ALA A 228 -0.02 -6.03 -5.91
C ALA A 228 0.72 -4.69 -5.97
N THR A 229 0.64 -4.04 -7.13
CA THR A 229 1.28 -2.77 -7.43
C THR A 229 0.32 -1.87 -8.22
N VAL A 230 0.46 -0.55 -8.06
CA VAL A 230 -0.42 0.43 -8.70
C VAL A 230 0.39 1.40 -9.55
N GLY A 231 -0.08 1.59 -10.78
CA GLY A 231 0.33 2.65 -11.68
C GLY A 231 -0.72 3.77 -11.73
N TYR A 232 -0.28 5.01 -11.95
CA TYR A 232 -1.18 6.15 -12.08
C TYR A 232 -0.61 7.19 -13.06
N ALA A 233 -1.45 7.68 -13.95
CA ALA A 233 -1.12 8.77 -14.86
C ALA A 233 -2.31 9.71 -15.03
N THR A 234 -2.04 11.01 -15.12
CA THR A 234 -3.05 12.04 -15.41
C THR A 234 -2.60 12.97 -16.53
N GLU A 235 -3.58 13.65 -17.11
CA GLU A 235 -3.39 14.74 -18.04
C GLU A 235 -4.41 15.85 -17.72
N PRO A 236 -3.96 17.12 -17.57
CA PRO A 236 -4.89 18.21 -17.33
C PRO A 236 -5.82 18.39 -18.51
N LEU A 237 -7.10 18.62 -18.23
CA LEU A 237 -8.03 19.04 -19.26
C LEU A 237 -7.73 20.49 -19.61
N ASN A 238 -7.34 20.73 -20.85
CA ASN A 238 -7.23 22.08 -21.38
C ASN A 238 -8.64 22.69 -21.48
N THR A 239 -9.15 23.23 -20.38
CA THR A 239 -10.22 24.23 -20.39
C THR A 239 -9.62 25.53 -20.91
N SER A 240 -9.18 25.53 -22.17
CA SER A 240 -9.04 26.77 -22.93
C SER A 240 -10.45 27.29 -23.13
N GLY A 241 -10.96 27.99 -22.12
CA GLY A 241 -12.16 28.79 -22.21
C GLY A 241 -12.07 29.60 -23.49
N GLY A 242 -13.12 29.51 -24.30
CA GLY A 242 -13.24 30.27 -25.52
C GLY A 242 -12.81 31.72 -25.26
N GLY A 243 -11.70 32.12 -25.89
CA GLY A 243 -11.24 33.51 -25.84
C GLY A 243 -12.35 34.44 -26.31
N LEU A 244 -12.20 35.74 -26.07
CA LEU A 244 -13.17 36.79 -26.46
C LEU A 244 -13.65 36.71 -27.93
N LEU A 245 -12.92 36.01 -28.79
CA LEU A 245 -13.27 35.69 -30.18
C LEU A 245 -14.40 34.65 -30.33
N SER A 246 -14.49 33.64 -29.45
CA SER A 246 -15.54 32.58 -29.49
C SER A 246 -16.96 33.13 -29.27
N ARG A 247 -17.08 34.19 -28.46
CA ARG A 247 -18.34 34.92 -28.24
C ARG A 247 -18.79 35.72 -29.46
N VAL A 248 -17.90 36.00 -30.41
CA VAL A 248 -18.20 36.74 -31.65
C VAL A 248 -18.55 35.79 -32.79
N THR A 249 -18.08 34.54 -32.77
CA THR A 249 -18.36 33.55 -33.82
C THR A 249 -19.51 32.58 -33.52
N GLY A 250 -20.10 32.61 -32.33
CA GLY A 250 -21.25 31.74 -32.01
C GLY A 250 -20.89 30.24 -31.94
N ASP A 251 -19.61 29.92 -31.83
CA ASP A 251 -19.13 28.54 -31.73
C ASP A 251 -19.27 28.08 -30.28
N SER A 252 -20.06 27.03 -30.07
CA SER A 252 -20.24 26.41 -28.76
C SER A 252 -18.91 25.75 -28.31
N PRO A 253 -18.67 25.54 -27.01
CA PRO A 253 -17.52 24.76 -26.57
C PRO A 253 -17.60 23.39 -27.23
N SER A 254 -16.62 23.06 -28.07
CA SER A 254 -16.58 21.77 -28.76
C SER A 254 -16.44 20.67 -27.71
N THR A 255 -17.45 19.81 -27.58
CA THR A 255 -17.30 18.51 -26.91
C THR A 255 -16.04 17.84 -27.48
N PRO A 256 -15.17 17.25 -26.64
CA PRO A 256 -13.98 16.57 -27.13
C PRO A 256 -14.35 15.59 -28.23
N ASP A 257 -13.63 15.66 -29.37
CA ASP A 257 -13.82 14.68 -30.44
C ASP A 257 -13.61 13.27 -29.87
N GLU A 258 -14.55 12.36 -30.14
CA GLU A 258 -14.58 11.00 -29.59
C GLU A 258 -13.26 10.25 -29.84
N THR A 259 -12.65 10.50 -31.01
CA THR A 259 -11.34 9.95 -31.39
C THR A 259 -10.22 10.46 -30.47
N THR A 260 -10.27 11.74 -30.10
CA THR A 260 -9.29 12.37 -29.21
C THR A 260 -9.39 11.78 -27.80
N SER A 261 -10.61 11.67 -27.25
CA SER A 261 -10.84 11.06 -25.93
C SER A 261 -10.42 9.59 -25.89
N THR A 262 -10.67 8.83 -26.98
CA THR A 262 -10.24 7.43 -27.12
C THR A 262 -8.71 7.30 -27.05
N ASN A 263 -8.00 8.12 -27.84
CA ASN A 263 -6.53 8.08 -27.90
C ASN A 263 -5.89 8.56 -26.60
N ARG A 264 -6.46 9.59 -25.96
CA ARG A 264 -6.03 10.08 -24.64
C ARG A 264 -6.14 8.98 -23.60
N MET A 265 -7.30 8.30 -23.51
CA MET A 265 -7.51 7.23 -22.53
C MET A 265 -6.54 6.07 -22.74
N THR A 266 -6.37 5.61 -23.98
CA THR A 266 -5.41 4.54 -24.31
C THR A 266 -3.98 4.94 -23.92
N SER A 267 -3.62 6.21 -24.12
CA SER A 267 -2.30 6.74 -23.76
C SER A 267 -2.09 6.84 -22.25
N LEU A 268 -3.11 7.25 -21.50
CA LEU A 268 -3.06 7.32 -20.04
C LEU A 268 -2.91 5.94 -19.42
N ILE A 269 -3.66 4.94 -19.90
CA ILE A 269 -3.54 3.55 -19.45
C ILE A 269 -2.11 3.05 -19.65
N ARG A 270 -1.54 3.22 -20.85
CA ARG A 270 -0.14 2.86 -21.13
C ARG A 270 0.86 3.59 -20.22
N LYS A 271 0.65 4.90 -19.98
CA LYS A 271 1.50 5.69 -19.09
C LYS A 271 1.39 5.23 -17.63
N ALA A 272 0.20 4.83 -17.18
CA ALA A 272 0.00 4.30 -15.84
C ALA A 272 0.69 2.94 -15.68
N THR A 273 0.54 2.04 -16.66
CA THR A 273 1.16 0.71 -16.67
C THR A 273 2.68 0.74 -16.78
N LEU A 274 3.23 1.50 -17.73
CA LEU A 274 4.67 1.54 -18.03
C LEU A 274 5.41 2.66 -17.31
N GLY A 275 4.69 3.46 -16.52
CA GLY A 275 5.23 4.58 -15.76
C GLY A 275 5.85 4.12 -14.45
N ARG A 276 5.84 5.03 -13.47
CA ARG A 276 6.33 4.72 -12.13
C ARG A 276 5.25 4.01 -11.33
N LEU A 277 5.41 2.71 -11.13
CA LEU A 277 4.58 1.89 -10.26
C LEU A 277 4.92 2.12 -8.78
N THR A 278 3.99 1.80 -7.87
CA THR A 278 4.25 1.82 -6.42
C THR A 278 5.34 0.82 -6.03
N LEU A 279 5.34 -0.35 -6.67
CA LEU A 279 6.41 -1.33 -6.67
C LEU A 279 6.83 -1.62 -8.12
N PRO A 280 8.05 -1.26 -8.56
CA PRO A 280 8.54 -1.62 -9.88
C PRO A 280 8.61 -3.14 -10.07
N CYS A 281 8.09 -3.63 -11.20
CA CYS A 281 8.07 -5.05 -11.56
C CYS A 281 8.00 -5.21 -13.09
N ASP A 282 8.20 -6.43 -13.59
CA ASP A 282 7.80 -6.77 -14.95
C ASP A 282 6.27 -6.95 -14.99
N VAL A 283 5.59 -6.10 -15.75
CA VAL A 283 4.12 -6.11 -15.88
C VAL A 283 3.61 -7.38 -16.56
N SER A 284 4.44 -8.06 -17.37
CA SER A 284 4.10 -9.34 -18.00
C SER A 284 3.95 -10.49 -17.00
N SER A 285 4.40 -10.30 -15.76
CA SER A 285 4.25 -11.29 -14.68
C SER A 285 2.94 -11.15 -13.89
N ALA A 286 2.11 -10.15 -14.19
CA ALA A 286 0.85 -9.92 -13.48
C ALA A 286 -0.20 -10.98 -13.83
N GLU A 287 -0.78 -11.63 -12.81
CA GLU A 287 -1.88 -12.60 -13.00
C GLU A 287 -3.21 -11.93 -13.32
N ARG A 288 -3.47 -10.74 -12.74
CA ARG A 288 -4.73 -10.00 -12.87
C ARG A 288 -4.46 -8.52 -13.00
N GLY A 289 -5.42 -7.80 -13.57
CA GLY A 289 -5.35 -6.35 -13.62
C GLY A 289 -6.71 -5.68 -13.60
N LEU A 290 -6.72 -4.42 -13.17
CA LEU A 290 -7.90 -3.55 -13.21
C LEU A 290 -7.48 -2.18 -13.72
N VAL A 291 -8.21 -1.71 -14.74
CA VAL A 291 -8.07 -0.35 -15.27
C VAL A 291 -9.21 0.51 -14.76
N VAL A 292 -8.90 1.60 -14.06
CA VAL A 292 -9.87 2.59 -13.62
C VAL A 292 -9.61 3.91 -14.33
N ALA A 293 -10.53 4.33 -15.20
CA ALA A 293 -10.47 5.64 -15.85
C ALA A 293 -11.12 6.70 -14.96
N THR A 294 -10.47 7.84 -14.74
CA THR A 294 -10.95 8.88 -13.81
C THR A 294 -11.08 10.23 -14.52
N GLY A 295 -12.10 11.02 -14.17
CA GLY A 295 -12.32 12.37 -14.72
C GLY A 295 -13.79 12.65 -15.07
N PRO A 296 -14.10 13.79 -15.71
CA PRO A 296 -15.46 14.13 -16.08
C PRO A 296 -16.03 13.17 -17.12
N SER A 297 -17.30 12.77 -16.98
CA SER A 297 -17.95 11.75 -17.83
C SER A 297 -17.82 12.05 -19.33
N GLU A 298 -17.95 13.31 -19.74
CA GLU A 298 -17.82 13.76 -21.13
C GLU A 298 -16.41 13.62 -21.70
N SER A 299 -15.42 13.45 -20.83
CA SER A 299 -14.01 13.27 -21.18
C SER A 299 -13.56 11.82 -21.13
N LEU A 300 -14.38 10.92 -20.59
CA LEU A 300 -14.11 9.49 -20.53
C LEU A 300 -14.62 8.80 -21.80
N SER A 301 -13.81 7.89 -22.36
CA SER A 301 -14.14 7.17 -23.59
C SER A 301 -14.20 5.68 -23.30
N ARG A 302 -15.41 5.09 -23.29
CA ARG A 302 -15.61 3.64 -23.16
C ARG A 302 -14.78 2.84 -24.16
N LYS A 303 -14.74 3.28 -25.42
CA LYS A 303 -13.91 2.68 -26.47
C LYS A 303 -12.41 2.77 -26.17
N GLY A 304 -11.97 3.86 -25.54
CA GLY A 304 -10.59 4.03 -25.09
C GLY A 304 -10.23 3.10 -23.93
N ILE A 305 -11.14 2.93 -22.97
CA ILE A 305 -11.00 2.00 -21.84
C ILE A 305 -10.89 0.56 -22.36
N GLU A 306 -11.83 0.12 -23.20
CA GLU A 306 -11.82 -1.21 -23.81
C GLU A 306 -10.53 -1.50 -24.60
N ARG A 307 -10.06 -0.54 -25.42
CA ARG A 307 -8.79 -0.68 -26.15
C ARG A 307 -7.58 -0.74 -25.23
N GLY A 308 -7.58 0.05 -24.16
CA GLY A 308 -6.52 0.00 -23.16
C GLY A 308 -6.54 -1.32 -22.38
N ARG A 309 -7.72 -1.86 -22.09
CA ARG A 309 -7.90 -3.17 -21.46
C ARG A 309 -7.33 -4.28 -22.34
N THR A 310 -7.71 -4.35 -23.61
CA THR A 310 -7.15 -5.32 -24.57
C THR A 310 -5.64 -5.17 -24.71
N TRP A 311 -5.12 -3.94 -24.73
CA TRP A 311 -3.66 -3.76 -24.75
C TRP A 311 -2.99 -4.28 -23.47
N LEU A 312 -3.60 -4.06 -22.30
CA LEU A 312 -3.07 -4.58 -21.04
C LEU A 312 -3.15 -6.11 -20.97
N GLU A 313 -4.21 -6.74 -21.50
CA GLU A 313 -4.32 -8.19 -21.68
C GLU A 313 -3.15 -8.73 -22.53
N GLU A 314 -2.82 -8.04 -23.63
CA GLU A 314 -1.67 -8.41 -24.48
C GLU A 314 -0.33 -8.24 -23.76
N GLU A 315 -0.15 -7.16 -23.01
CA GLU A 315 1.10 -6.83 -22.31
C GLU A 315 1.34 -7.75 -21.10
N THR A 316 0.28 -8.12 -20.39
CA THR A 316 0.32 -9.00 -19.20
C THR A 316 0.23 -10.48 -19.54
N ALA A 317 -0.23 -10.81 -20.76
CA ALA A 317 -0.70 -12.15 -21.13
C ALA A 317 -1.79 -12.72 -20.19
N SER A 318 -2.47 -11.86 -19.42
CA SER A 318 -3.55 -12.24 -18.52
C SER A 318 -4.91 -12.16 -19.22
N MET A 319 -5.77 -13.14 -18.93
CA MET A 319 -7.18 -13.14 -19.34
C MET A 319 -8.10 -12.53 -18.29
N GLU A 320 -7.57 -12.10 -17.14
CA GLU A 320 -8.32 -11.55 -16.00
C GLU A 320 -8.07 -10.04 -15.84
N ILE A 321 -8.19 -9.30 -16.94
CA ILE A 321 -8.15 -7.83 -16.91
C ILE A 321 -9.58 -7.29 -16.86
N ARG A 322 -9.87 -6.55 -15.79
CA ARG A 322 -11.11 -5.81 -15.59
C ARG A 322 -10.91 -4.35 -15.95
N GLY A 323 -12.01 -3.61 -16.10
CA GLY A 323 -11.88 -2.17 -16.24
C GLY A 323 -13.20 -1.46 -16.37
N GLY A 324 -13.21 -0.25 -15.84
CA GLY A 324 -14.35 0.64 -15.82
C GLY A 324 -13.94 2.09 -15.69
N ASP A 325 -14.94 2.94 -15.58
CA ASP A 325 -14.76 4.35 -15.24
C ASP A 325 -15.14 4.65 -13.79
N TYR A 326 -14.58 5.76 -13.31
CA TYR A 326 -14.95 6.44 -12.09
C TYR A 326 -15.16 7.92 -12.42
N PRO A 327 -16.41 8.31 -12.72
CA PRO A 327 -16.74 9.69 -13.05
C PRO A 327 -16.51 10.64 -11.87
N ILE A 328 -15.77 11.71 -12.12
CA ILE A 328 -15.54 12.79 -11.15
C ILE A 328 -16.02 14.10 -11.80
N PRO A 329 -17.22 14.58 -11.43
CA PRO A 329 -17.74 15.85 -11.92
C PRO A 329 -16.76 16.99 -11.68
N ASP A 330 -16.68 17.94 -12.63
CA ASP A 330 -15.86 19.15 -12.55
C ASP A 330 -14.34 18.93 -12.35
N ALA A 331 -13.84 17.69 -12.49
CA ALA A 331 -12.41 17.41 -12.41
C ALA A 331 -11.63 18.15 -13.52
N GLY A 332 -10.58 18.86 -13.13
CA GLY A 332 -9.69 19.59 -14.05
C GLY A 332 -8.70 18.70 -14.82
N GLU A 333 -8.80 17.39 -14.67
CA GLU A 333 -7.90 16.39 -15.26
C GLU A 333 -8.64 15.11 -15.64
N VAL A 334 -8.04 14.34 -16.55
CA VAL A 334 -8.41 12.95 -16.82
C VAL A 334 -7.24 12.07 -16.45
N GLY A 335 -7.50 10.97 -15.77
CA GLY A 335 -6.48 10.04 -15.32
C GLY A 335 -6.82 8.58 -15.59
N SER A 336 -5.83 7.73 -15.37
CA SER A 336 -6.02 6.29 -15.31
C SER A 336 -5.19 5.70 -14.20
N ILE A 337 -5.81 4.84 -13.40
CA ILE A 337 -5.18 3.98 -12.41
C ILE A 337 -5.14 2.58 -12.99
N VAL A 338 -4.00 1.90 -12.84
CA VAL A 338 -3.84 0.50 -13.24
C VAL A 338 -3.36 -0.27 -12.02
N LEU A 339 -4.22 -1.14 -11.50
CA LEU A 339 -3.88 -2.11 -10.47
C LEU A 339 -3.41 -3.38 -11.16
N LEU A 340 -2.24 -3.88 -10.78
CA LEU A 340 -1.70 -5.18 -11.18
C LEU A 340 -1.56 -6.05 -9.94
N SER A 341 -2.03 -7.29 -10.00
CA SER A 341 -2.08 -8.21 -8.88
C SER A 341 -1.50 -9.57 -9.27
N GLY A 342 -0.98 -10.31 -8.29
CA GLY A 342 -0.25 -11.55 -8.51
C GLY A 342 1.05 -11.35 -9.28
N VAL A 343 1.73 -10.19 -9.15
CA VAL A 343 3.02 -9.96 -9.82
C VAL A 343 4.11 -10.82 -9.17
N THR A 344 4.94 -11.47 -10.00
CA THR A 344 5.97 -12.41 -9.52
C THR A 344 7.40 -12.04 -9.88
N ASP A 345 7.61 -11.32 -10.99
CA ASP A 345 8.93 -10.91 -11.46
C ASP A 345 9.25 -9.50 -10.93
N ILE A 346 9.94 -9.47 -9.78
CA ILE A 346 10.16 -8.26 -8.99
C ILE A 346 11.58 -8.26 -8.41
N ASP A 347 12.51 -7.58 -9.08
CA ASP A 347 13.90 -7.40 -8.64
C ASP A 347 14.03 -7.03 -7.16
N ARG A 348 13.15 -6.14 -6.67
CA ARG A 348 13.19 -5.66 -5.29
C ARG A 348 12.89 -6.77 -4.29
N VAL A 349 11.99 -7.69 -4.62
CA VAL A 349 11.65 -8.84 -3.76
C VAL A 349 12.77 -9.87 -3.79
N GLU A 350 13.39 -10.11 -4.96
CA GLU A 350 14.56 -10.99 -5.07
C GLU A 350 15.72 -10.48 -4.20
N GLN A 351 15.98 -9.16 -4.20
CA GLN A 351 16.98 -8.54 -3.33
C GLN A 351 16.69 -8.76 -1.85
N LEU A 352 15.44 -8.55 -1.41
CA LEU A 352 15.04 -8.79 -0.03
C LEU A 352 15.22 -10.26 0.37
N GLN A 353 14.84 -11.19 -0.51
CA GLN A 353 15.04 -12.62 -0.29
C GLN A 353 16.53 -12.97 -0.16
N GLY A 354 17.39 -12.40 -1.01
CA GLY A 354 18.84 -12.56 -0.93
C GLY A 354 19.39 -12.11 0.43
N VAL A 355 19.01 -10.93 0.91
CA VAL A 355 19.42 -10.41 2.23
C VAL A 355 18.98 -11.34 3.37
N ALA A 356 17.76 -11.90 3.29
CA ALA A 356 17.29 -12.84 4.30
C ALA A 356 18.11 -14.14 4.32
N VAL A 357 18.49 -14.66 3.16
CA VAL A 357 19.33 -15.87 3.05
C VAL A 357 20.72 -15.62 3.60
N GLU A 358 21.38 -14.54 3.17
CA GLU A 358 22.73 -14.17 3.65
C GLU A 358 22.77 -13.97 5.17
N ALA A 359 21.74 -13.34 5.74
CA ALA A 359 21.64 -13.14 7.18
C ALA A 359 21.46 -14.47 7.94
N GLN A 360 20.73 -15.44 7.38
CA GLN A 360 20.56 -16.78 7.96
C GLN A 360 21.88 -17.55 7.95
N GLU A 361 22.60 -17.53 6.83
CA GLU A 361 23.92 -18.17 6.69
C GLU A 361 24.94 -17.56 7.65
N THR A 362 25.01 -16.22 7.72
CA THR A 362 25.90 -15.51 8.64
C THR A 362 25.62 -15.86 10.10
N THR A 363 24.34 -15.97 10.48
CA THR A 363 23.94 -16.32 11.85
C THR A 363 24.36 -17.76 12.18
N ALA A 364 24.17 -18.70 11.26
CA ALA A 364 24.60 -20.09 11.43
C ALA A 364 26.11 -20.21 11.59
N ASP A 365 26.90 -19.49 10.76
CA ASP A 365 28.36 -19.46 10.85
C ASP A 365 28.85 -18.87 12.17
N VAL A 366 28.24 -17.78 12.64
CA VAL A 366 28.58 -17.15 13.92
C VAL A 366 28.27 -18.11 15.08
N GLN A 367 27.15 -18.80 15.03
CA GLN A 367 26.76 -19.76 16.06
C GLN A 367 27.70 -20.97 16.09
N GLN A 368 28.04 -21.52 14.92
CA GLN A 368 29.01 -22.61 14.82
C GLN A 368 30.39 -22.19 15.36
N ARG A 369 30.88 -20.99 15.00
CA ARG A 369 32.15 -20.47 15.54
C ARG A 369 32.10 -20.22 17.04
N SER A 370 30.97 -19.74 17.55
CA SER A 370 30.76 -19.56 18.99
C SER A 370 30.79 -20.89 19.72
N ASP A 371 30.17 -21.93 19.17
CA ASP A 371 30.16 -23.28 19.74
C ASP A 371 31.57 -23.91 19.68
N GLU A 372 32.27 -23.81 18.56
CA GLU A 372 33.68 -24.25 18.42
C GLU A 372 34.60 -23.51 19.40
N GLN A 373 34.41 -22.20 19.57
CA GLN A 373 35.17 -21.39 20.53
C GLN A 373 34.84 -21.77 21.97
N PHE A 374 33.57 -22.03 22.29
CA PHE A 374 33.13 -22.49 23.60
C PHE A 374 33.71 -23.87 23.93
N ASP A 375 33.65 -24.82 22.99
CA ASP A 375 34.24 -26.14 23.12
C ASP A 375 35.76 -26.05 23.32
N SER A 376 36.44 -25.16 22.61
CA SER A 376 37.89 -24.94 22.78
C SER A 376 38.26 -24.35 24.16
N LEU A 377 37.35 -23.59 24.79
CA LEU A 377 37.53 -23.06 26.14
C LEU A 377 37.23 -24.11 27.22
N LEU A 378 36.33 -25.05 26.94
CA LEU A 378 36.03 -26.20 27.81
C LEU A 378 37.11 -27.29 27.72
N ASP A 379 37.80 -27.42 26.59
CA ASP A 379 38.96 -28.29 26.41
C ASP A 379 40.23 -27.69 27.06
N THR A 380 40.13 -27.38 28.35
CA THR A 380 41.30 -27.14 29.20
C THR A 380 41.95 -28.48 29.50
N GLY A 381 42.70 -29.01 28.54
CA GLY A 381 43.33 -30.32 28.59
C GLY A 381 43.97 -30.66 29.94
N GLY A 382 43.24 -31.37 30.80
CA GLY A 382 43.72 -32.06 32.00
C GLY A 382 44.46 -31.25 33.08
N GLU A 383 44.73 -29.94 32.94
CA GLU A 383 45.64 -29.23 33.86
C GLU A 383 45.02 -28.77 35.19
N LEU A 384 43.71 -28.97 35.40
CA LEU A 384 43.06 -28.69 36.69
C LEU A 384 43.18 -29.83 37.73
N ASN A 385 43.77 -30.98 37.38
CA ASN A 385 43.97 -32.11 38.30
C ASN A 385 45.35 -32.14 39.00
N ALA A 386 46.17 -31.10 38.88
CA ALA A 386 47.51 -31.05 39.50
C ALA A 386 47.60 -30.18 40.77
N LEU A 387 46.48 -29.72 41.32
CA LEU A 387 46.43 -28.83 42.50
C LEU A 387 45.44 -29.31 43.57
N PHE A 388 45.45 -30.61 43.92
CA PHE A 388 44.95 -31.11 45.21
C PHE A 388 45.73 -32.33 45.68
#